data_AF-A0A0W0VH48-F1
#
_entry.id   AF-A0A0W0VH48-F1
#
_cell.length_a   1.000
_cell.length_b   1.000
_cell.length_c   1.000
_cell.angle_alpha   90.00
_cell.angle_beta   90.00
_cell.angle_gamma   90.00
#
_symmetry.space_group_name_H-M   'P 1'
#
loop_
_entity.id
_entity.type
_entity.pdbx_description
1 polymer ?
#
loop_
_entity_poly.entity_id
_entity_poly.type
_entity_poly.pdbx_seq_one_letter_code
_entity_poly.pdbx_strand_id
1 'polypeptide(L)'
;MLAGIMILWFIFVLLSLAYVAYDIRVVPIDWVQKLGWILVVAYTGPIGLFFYFLTCRSPGEGLHEIYTKAQWKQAVNSEVHCLAGDATGIIFAAILLSFIELNNGTELVFEYISAFIFGWFIFQAGMMKNMYANYWQAVKKTFFSETVSMNFVMMGIATVLGGIIAFPINHWLVKNKLKHGCMTLPEANLKQAHETKAHPAKSAEEEKMHVQHKADEHHHEMGELPLKTQLKYTGITFAVLVLVVIITGLFVPIKF
;
A
#
# COMPACT_ATOMS: atom_id res chain seq x y z
N MET A 1 23.55 1.65 17.76
CA MET A 1 23.48 1.18 16.36
C MET A 1 22.10 1.43 15.77
N LEU A 2 21.04 0.71 16.16
CA LEU A 2 19.66 0.86 15.64
C LEU A 2 19.21 2.34 15.43
N ALA A 3 19.34 3.20 16.45
CA ALA A 3 18.97 4.61 16.34
C ALA A 3 19.69 5.37 15.20
N GLY A 4 20.94 5.03 14.90
CA GLY A 4 21.68 5.63 13.78
C GLY A 4 21.22 5.12 12.41
N ILE A 5 20.76 3.86 12.34
CA ILE A 5 20.15 3.29 11.14
C ILE A 5 18.82 3.98 10.85
N MET A 6 17.98 4.16 11.87
CA MET A 6 16.71 4.89 11.73
C MET A 6 16.91 6.36 11.30
N ILE A 7 17.86 7.06 11.93
CA ILE A 7 18.18 8.46 11.55
C ILE A 7 18.66 8.53 10.09
N LEU A 8 19.51 7.59 9.65
CA LEU A 8 19.97 7.51 8.27
C LEU A 8 18.81 7.22 7.29
N TRP A 9 17.89 6.32 7.65
CA TRP A 9 16.69 6.04 6.87
C TRP A 9 15.82 7.29 6.70
N PHE A 10 15.47 7.99 7.80
CA PHE A 10 14.67 9.21 7.70
C PHE A 10 15.37 10.33 6.92
N ILE A 11 16.70 10.44 6.98
CA ILE A 11 17.47 11.33 6.11
C ILE A 11 17.28 10.96 4.63
N PHE A 12 17.37 9.68 4.26
CA PHE A 12 17.11 9.24 2.89
C PHE A 12 15.65 9.43 2.45
N VAL A 13 14.67 9.22 3.33
CA VAL A 13 13.25 9.51 3.05
C VAL A 13 13.06 11.00 2.77
N LEU A 14 13.59 11.89 3.62
CA LEU A 14 13.46 13.33 3.46
C LEU A 14 14.17 13.85 2.21
N LEU A 15 15.38 13.37 1.91
CA LEU A 15 16.09 13.71 0.67
C LEU A 15 15.36 13.22 -0.58
N SER A 16 14.79 12.01 -0.53
CA SER A 16 13.99 11.42 -1.61
C SER A 16 12.73 12.23 -1.89
N LEU A 17 11.98 12.56 -0.85
CA LEU A 17 10.76 13.35 -0.93
C LEU A 17 11.05 14.77 -1.41
N ALA A 18 12.12 15.41 -0.91
CA ALA A 18 12.54 16.73 -1.37
C ALA A 18 12.95 16.73 -2.85
N TYR A 19 13.65 15.68 -3.32
CA TYR A 19 13.99 15.53 -4.74
C TYR A 19 12.75 15.39 -5.61
N VAL A 20 11.86 14.44 -5.32
CA VAL A 20 10.66 14.21 -6.16
C VAL A 20 9.74 15.42 -6.11
N ALA A 21 9.50 16.02 -4.94
CA ALA A 21 8.67 17.22 -4.83
C ALA A 21 9.23 18.44 -5.59
N TYR A 22 10.53 18.47 -5.89
CA TYR A 22 11.16 19.45 -6.79
C TYR A 22 11.03 19.04 -8.27
N ASP A 23 11.54 17.86 -8.62
CA ASP A 23 11.71 17.40 -10.00
C ASP A 23 10.37 17.14 -10.71
N ILE A 24 9.37 16.64 -9.99
CA ILE A 24 8.06 16.30 -10.55
C ILE A 24 7.27 17.52 -11.04
N ARG A 25 7.69 18.74 -10.69
CA ARG A 25 7.11 19.99 -11.19
C ARG A 25 7.27 20.11 -12.70
N VAL A 26 8.41 19.72 -13.25
CA VAL A 26 8.72 19.82 -14.69
C VAL A 26 8.36 18.58 -15.51
N VAL A 27 8.02 17.46 -14.88
CA VAL A 27 7.57 16.24 -15.60
C VAL A 27 6.17 16.45 -16.21
N PRO A 28 5.92 16.11 -17.49
CA PRO A 28 4.67 16.38 -18.20
C PRO A 28 3.59 15.32 -17.90
N ILE A 29 3.21 15.22 -16.62
CA ILE A 29 2.17 14.31 -16.12
C ILE A 29 1.04 15.10 -15.45
N ASP A 30 -0.14 14.47 -15.35
CA ASP A 30 -1.32 14.99 -14.66
C ASP A 30 -1.06 15.23 -13.15
N TRP A 31 -1.85 16.12 -12.54
CA TRP A 31 -1.67 16.52 -11.13
C TRP A 31 -1.96 15.39 -10.12
N VAL A 32 -2.85 14.44 -10.45
CA VAL A 32 -3.11 13.25 -9.61
C VAL A 32 -1.89 12.32 -9.67
N GLN A 33 -1.29 12.14 -10.86
CA GLN A 33 -0.03 11.40 -11.01
C GLN A 33 1.13 12.08 -10.25
N LYS A 34 1.20 13.43 -10.26
CA LYS A 34 2.18 14.17 -9.44
C LYS A 34 1.98 13.92 -7.95
N LEU A 35 0.73 13.97 -7.47
CA LEU A 35 0.39 13.71 -6.08
C LEU A 35 0.69 12.25 -5.67
N GLY A 36 0.31 11.28 -6.49
CA GLY A 36 0.56 9.85 -6.24
C GLY A 36 2.04 9.53 -6.07
N TRP A 37 2.90 10.05 -6.95
CA TRP A 37 4.35 9.87 -6.81
C TRP A 37 4.94 10.55 -5.57
N ILE A 38 4.48 11.74 -5.20
CA ILE A 38 4.91 12.41 -3.96
C ILE A 38 4.52 11.56 -2.73
N LEU A 39 3.31 11.00 -2.71
CA LEU A 39 2.81 10.18 -1.61
C LEU A 39 3.52 8.82 -1.52
N VAL A 40 3.68 8.09 -2.63
CA VAL A 40 4.44 6.82 -2.64
C VAL A 40 5.89 7.03 -2.21
N VAL A 41 6.53 8.15 -2.57
CA VAL A 41 7.88 8.51 -2.10
C VAL A 41 7.89 8.90 -0.63
N ALA A 42 6.82 9.51 -0.10
CA ALA A 42 6.67 9.73 1.34
C ALA A 42 6.50 8.41 2.12
N TYR A 43 5.80 7.43 1.54
CA TYR A 43 5.53 6.12 2.17
C TYR A 43 6.67 5.11 2.05
N THR A 44 7.51 5.21 1.01
CA THR A 44 8.56 4.21 0.69
C THR A 44 9.96 4.81 0.51
N GLY A 45 10.11 6.13 0.65
CA GLY A 45 11.39 6.83 0.66
C GLY A 45 12.27 6.57 -0.58
N PRO A 46 13.52 6.10 -0.41
CA PRO A 46 14.42 5.83 -1.52
C PRO A 46 13.94 4.71 -2.45
N ILE A 47 13.05 3.81 -2.01
CA ILE A 47 12.37 2.88 -2.93
C ILE A 47 11.48 3.66 -3.88
N GLY A 48 10.58 4.50 -3.36
CA GLY A 48 9.68 5.33 -4.17
C GLY A 48 10.44 6.22 -5.13
N LEU A 49 11.58 6.80 -4.71
CA LEU A 49 12.47 7.58 -5.57
C LEU A 49 13.09 6.74 -6.70
N PHE A 50 13.60 5.54 -6.39
CA PHE A 50 14.14 4.64 -7.40
C PHE A 50 13.06 4.24 -8.41
N PHE A 51 11.89 3.83 -7.92
CA PHE A 51 10.71 3.58 -8.76
C PHE A 51 10.38 4.80 -9.63
N TYR A 52 10.25 5.99 -9.06
CA TYR A 52 9.97 7.25 -9.78
C TYR A 52 10.96 7.52 -10.92
N PHE A 53 12.26 7.36 -10.68
CA PHE A 53 13.31 7.52 -11.70
C PHE A 53 13.11 6.59 -12.89
N LEU A 54 12.54 5.42 -12.66
CA LEU A 54 12.48 4.34 -13.62
C LEU A 54 11.14 4.27 -14.35
N THR A 55 10.06 4.64 -13.69
CA THR A 55 8.67 4.50 -14.17
C THR A 55 8.15 5.76 -14.84
N CYS A 56 8.61 6.93 -14.37
CA CYS A 56 7.98 8.22 -14.62
C CYS A 56 8.99 9.26 -15.11
N ARG A 57 10.14 9.42 -14.46
CA ARG A 57 11.12 10.44 -14.84
C ARG A 57 11.84 10.09 -16.14
N SER A 58 11.50 10.78 -17.24
CA SER A 58 12.23 10.61 -18.49
C SER A 58 13.67 11.13 -18.39
N PRO A 59 14.64 10.46 -19.04
CA PRO A 59 16.05 10.89 -19.05
C PRO A 59 16.33 12.08 -19.98
N GLY A 60 15.30 12.64 -20.62
CA GLY A 60 15.39 13.80 -21.51
C GLY A 60 14.03 14.43 -21.79
N GLU A 61 14.05 15.63 -22.36
CA GLU A 61 12.88 16.40 -22.79
C GLU A 61 12.19 15.74 -24.00
N GLY A 62 10.86 15.90 -24.13
CA GLY A 62 10.03 15.25 -25.16
C GLY A 62 9.94 13.72 -25.07
N LEU A 63 10.89 13.07 -24.39
CA LEU A 63 10.98 11.62 -24.28
C LEU A 63 10.07 10.99 -23.21
N HIS A 64 9.15 11.72 -22.57
CA HIS A 64 8.25 11.13 -21.54
C HIS A 64 7.28 10.11 -22.14
N GLU A 65 6.63 10.46 -23.25
CA GLU A 65 5.81 9.56 -24.05
C GLU A 65 6.62 8.31 -24.45
N ILE A 66 7.81 8.56 -24.99
CA ILE A 66 8.83 7.60 -25.40
C ILE A 66 9.53 6.94 -24.18
N TYR A 67 9.07 7.21 -22.96
CA TYR A 67 9.52 6.60 -21.70
C TYR A 67 8.40 5.95 -20.87
N THR A 68 7.10 6.12 -21.15
CA THR A 68 5.98 5.51 -20.36
C THR A 68 5.36 4.16 -20.85
N LYS A 69 5.12 3.94 -22.16
CA LYS A 69 4.44 2.75 -22.78
C LYS A 69 4.61 1.34 -22.23
N ALA A 70 5.83 0.89 -21.90
CA ALA A 70 6.06 -0.56 -21.70
C ALA A 70 5.12 -1.07 -20.62
N GLN A 71 4.32 -2.10 -20.91
CA GLN A 71 3.07 -2.35 -20.17
C GLN A 71 3.25 -2.47 -18.65
N TRP A 72 4.43 -2.88 -18.19
CA TRP A 72 4.77 -2.96 -16.77
C TRP A 72 5.16 -1.63 -16.10
N LYS A 73 5.53 -0.56 -16.82
CA LYS A 73 5.51 0.82 -16.26
C LYS A 73 4.16 1.50 -16.36
N GLN A 74 3.32 1.14 -17.33
CA GLN A 74 1.90 1.49 -17.25
C GLN A 74 1.28 0.83 -16.00
N ALA A 75 1.56 -0.46 -15.75
CA ALA A 75 1.14 -1.16 -14.54
C ALA A 75 1.73 -0.56 -13.25
N VAL A 76 3.02 -0.21 -13.21
CA VAL A 76 3.63 0.37 -11.98
C VAL A 76 3.21 1.84 -11.73
N ASN A 77 2.90 2.64 -12.77
CA ASN A 77 2.22 3.91 -12.54
C ASN A 77 0.77 3.67 -12.05
N SER A 78 0.05 2.71 -12.63
CA SER A 78 -1.28 2.28 -12.15
C SER A 78 -1.26 1.83 -10.68
N GLU A 79 -0.22 1.09 -10.27
CA GLU A 79 0.02 0.65 -8.89
C GLU A 79 0.29 1.84 -7.95
N VAL A 80 0.99 2.86 -8.43
CA VAL A 80 1.22 4.11 -7.68
C VAL A 80 -0.07 4.92 -7.49
N HIS A 81 -1.13 4.68 -8.27
CA HIS A 81 -2.42 5.34 -8.09
C HIS A 81 -3.25 4.67 -6.99
N CYS A 82 -3.44 3.34 -7.04
CA CYS A 82 -4.11 2.64 -5.94
C CYS A 82 -3.28 2.70 -4.65
N LEU A 83 -1.98 2.38 -4.67
CA LEU A 83 -1.15 2.36 -3.45
C LEU A 83 -1.05 3.73 -2.78
N ALA A 84 -1.02 4.84 -3.54
CA ALA A 84 -1.11 6.17 -2.95
C ALA A 84 -2.47 6.40 -2.25
N GLY A 85 -3.57 6.07 -2.92
CA GLY A 85 -4.92 6.28 -2.40
C GLY A 85 -5.29 5.36 -1.25
N ASP A 86 -5.05 4.06 -1.38
CA ASP A 86 -5.25 3.06 -0.34
C ASP A 86 -4.49 3.43 0.93
N ALA A 87 -3.17 3.67 0.83
CA ALA A 87 -2.36 4.07 1.98
C ALA A 87 -2.81 5.40 2.58
N THR A 88 -3.21 6.38 1.77
CA THR A 88 -3.82 7.64 2.27
C THR A 88 -5.10 7.35 3.06
N GLY A 89 -5.98 6.48 2.54
CA GLY A 89 -7.26 6.15 3.18
C GLY A 89 -7.10 5.33 4.47
N ILE A 90 -6.11 4.42 4.55
CA ILE A 90 -5.74 3.75 5.81
C ILE A 90 -5.26 4.79 6.84
N ILE A 91 -4.30 5.65 6.48
CA ILE A 91 -3.76 6.67 7.38
C ILE A 91 -4.86 7.64 7.85
N PHE A 92 -5.77 8.04 6.95
CA PHE A 92 -6.92 8.88 7.27
C PHE A 92 -7.90 8.20 8.23
N ALA A 93 -8.21 6.92 8.02
CA ALA A 93 -9.04 6.14 8.93
C ALA A 93 -8.38 5.98 10.30
N ALA A 94 -7.11 5.57 10.36
CA ALA A 94 -6.37 5.41 11.61
C ALA A 94 -6.33 6.71 12.43
N ILE A 95 -6.19 7.88 11.78
CA ILE A 95 -6.28 9.18 12.45
C ILE A 95 -7.69 9.41 13.04
N LEU A 96 -8.76 9.17 12.29
CA LEU A 96 -10.13 9.36 12.79
C LEU A 96 -10.52 8.35 13.88
N LEU A 97 -10.13 7.09 13.72
CA LEU A 97 -10.40 6.01 14.67
C LEU A 97 -9.57 6.13 15.95
N SER A 98 -8.43 6.84 15.94
CA SER A 98 -7.66 7.12 17.17
C SER A 98 -8.42 7.91 18.25
N PHE A 99 -9.60 8.46 17.91
CA PHE A 99 -10.52 9.14 18.82
C PHE A 99 -11.72 8.27 19.26
N ILE A 100 -11.84 7.02 18.81
CA ILE A 100 -13.01 6.14 19.03
C ILE A 100 -12.55 4.73 19.40
N GLU A 101 -12.87 4.26 20.62
CA GLU A 101 -12.63 2.87 21.01
C GLU A 101 -13.63 1.94 20.29
N LEU A 102 -13.15 1.15 19.32
CA LEU A 102 -13.90 0.09 18.65
C LEU A 102 -13.26 -1.29 18.95
N ASN A 103 -13.74 -2.35 18.30
CA ASN A 103 -13.01 -3.63 18.27
C ASN A 103 -12.21 -3.76 16.97
N ASN A 104 -11.08 -4.46 17.05
CA ASN A 104 -10.08 -4.55 15.98
C ASN A 104 -10.66 -5.02 14.62
N GLY A 105 -11.73 -5.84 14.65
CA GLY A 105 -12.42 -6.29 13.45
C GLY A 105 -13.24 -5.21 12.76
N THR A 106 -13.88 -4.30 13.52
CA THR A 106 -14.63 -3.18 12.96
C THR A 106 -13.68 -2.07 12.49
N GLU A 107 -12.57 -1.84 13.21
CA GLU A 107 -11.52 -0.91 12.80
C GLU A 107 -10.95 -1.29 11.44
N LEU A 108 -10.53 -2.55 11.27
CA LEU A 108 -10.02 -3.09 10.00
C LEU A 108 -11.01 -2.94 8.83
N VAL A 109 -12.31 -3.08 9.09
CA VAL A 109 -13.37 -2.87 8.08
C VAL A 109 -13.48 -1.39 7.70
N PHE A 110 -13.39 -0.46 8.65
CA PHE A 110 -13.39 0.97 8.35
C PHE A 110 -12.11 1.43 7.64
N GLU A 111 -10.94 0.91 8.02
CA GLU A 111 -9.67 1.16 7.31
C GLU A 111 -9.74 0.66 5.86
N TYR A 112 -10.24 -0.55 5.63
CA TYR A 112 -10.44 -1.10 4.28
C TYR A 112 -11.41 -0.24 3.46
N ILE A 113 -12.56 0.14 4.01
CA ILE A 113 -13.55 0.97 3.31
C ILE A 113 -12.97 2.36 2.97
N SER A 114 -12.22 2.95 3.91
CA SER A 114 -11.57 4.25 3.72
C SER A 114 -10.49 4.20 2.64
N ALA A 115 -9.60 3.20 2.70
CA ALA A 115 -8.60 2.90 1.68
C ALA A 115 -9.23 2.84 0.28
N PHE A 116 -10.23 1.96 0.12
CA PHE A 116 -10.92 1.76 -1.15
C PHE A 116 -11.60 3.03 -1.68
N ILE A 117 -12.19 3.85 -0.80
CA ILE A 117 -12.83 5.12 -1.21
C ILE A 117 -11.77 6.13 -1.71
N PHE A 118 -10.63 6.25 -1.02
CA PHE A 118 -9.57 7.17 -1.42
C PHE A 118 -8.89 6.71 -2.72
N GLY A 119 -8.51 5.43 -2.82
CA GLY A 119 -8.00 4.82 -4.05
C GLY A 119 -8.95 5.01 -5.23
N TRP A 120 -10.18 4.48 -5.12
CA TRP A 120 -11.14 4.46 -6.22
C TRP A 120 -11.51 5.85 -6.74
N PHE A 121 -11.91 6.78 -5.85
CA PHE A 121 -12.40 8.09 -6.27
C PHE A 121 -11.27 9.09 -6.53
N ILE A 122 -10.36 9.28 -5.58
CA ILE A 122 -9.40 10.40 -5.66
C ILE A 122 -8.29 10.10 -6.66
N PHE A 123 -7.75 8.88 -6.64
CA PHE A 123 -6.61 8.51 -7.48
C PHE A 123 -7.06 7.82 -8.77
N GLN A 124 -7.67 6.65 -8.71
CA GLN A 124 -7.95 5.84 -9.90
C GLN A 124 -8.95 6.53 -10.85
N ALA A 125 -10.09 7.03 -10.34
CA ALA A 125 -11.04 7.80 -11.15
C ALA A 125 -10.56 9.24 -11.44
N GLY A 126 -9.71 9.82 -10.59
CA GLY A 126 -9.09 11.13 -10.81
C GLY A 126 -8.17 11.14 -12.03
N MET A 127 -7.25 10.18 -12.10
CA MET A 127 -6.37 9.90 -13.24
C MET A 127 -7.15 9.72 -14.54
N MET A 128 -8.11 8.78 -14.53
CA MET A 128 -8.85 8.38 -15.72
C MET A 128 -9.88 9.42 -16.19
N LYS A 129 -10.08 10.52 -15.45
CA LYS A 129 -11.05 11.58 -15.76
C LYS A 129 -10.90 12.14 -17.17
N ASN A 130 -9.67 12.31 -17.65
CA ASN A 130 -9.38 12.92 -18.96
C ASN A 130 -9.53 11.93 -20.13
N MET A 131 -9.71 10.63 -19.85
CA MET A 131 -9.90 9.57 -20.86
C MET A 131 -11.37 9.24 -21.14
N TYR A 132 -12.31 9.87 -20.41
CA TYR A 132 -13.74 9.61 -20.53
C TYR A 132 -14.53 10.92 -20.62
N ALA A 133 -15.73 10.88 -21.21
CA ALA A 133 -16.56 12.07 -21.42
C ALA A 133 -17.07 12.71 -20.11
N ASN A 134 -17.11 11.94 -19.01
CA ASN A 134 -17.56 12.40 -17.70
C ASN A 134 -16.80 11.68 -16.58
N TYR A 135 -16.54 12.36 -15.45
CA TYR A 135 -15.92 11.75 -14.26
C TYR A 135 -16.70 10.54 -13.73
N TRP A 136 -18.04 10.58 -13.75
CA TRP A 136 -18.88 9.42 -13.39
C TRP A 136 -18.75 8.21 -14.32
N GLN A 137 -18.23 8.39 -15.54
CA GLN A 137 -17.86 7.30 -16.43
C GLN A 137 -16.52 6.70 -16.00
N ALA A 138 -15.51 7.54 -15.66
CA ALA A 138 -14.25 7.10 -15.08
C ALA A 138 -14.48 6.24 -13.82
N VAL A 139 -15.20 6.78 -12.82
CA VAL A 139 -15.58 6.08 -11.57
C VAL A 139 -16.20 4.70 -11.86
N LYS A 140 -17.14 4.60 -12.81
CA LYS A 140 -17.78 3.32 -13.15
C LYS A 140 -16.86 2.31 -13.85
N LYS A 141 -15.83 2.78 -14.57
CA LYS A 141 -14.87 1.93 -15.29
C LYS A 141 -13.71 1.49 -14.41
N THR A 142 -13.28 2.33 -13.47
CA THR A 142 -12.17 2.04 -12.54
C THR A 142 -12.54 1.16 -11.36
N PHE A 143 -13.83 1.02 -11.02
CA PHE A 143 -14.28 0.20 -9.90
C PHE A 143 -13.75 -1.24 -9.96
N PHE A 144 -13.76 -1.88 -11.14
CA PHE A 144 -13.28 -3.25 -11.30
C PHE A 144 -11.76 -3.36 -11.09
N SER A 145 -10.98 -2.47 -11.72
CA SER A 145 -9.52 -2.49 -11.59
C SER A 145 -9.08 -2.21 -10.15
N GLU A 146 -9.72 -1.26 -9.47
CA GLU A 146 -9.41 -0.95 -8.07
C GLU A 146 -9.76 -2.11 -7.15
N THR A 147 -10.96 -2.68 -7.29
CA THR A 147 -11.41 -3.79 -6.44
C THR A 147 -10.50 -5.00 -6.59
N VAL A 148 -9.96 -5.27 -7.78
CA VAL A 148 -8.99 -6.35 -7.98
C VAL A 148 -7.62 -5.97 -7.41
N SER A 149 -7.09 -4.78 -7.74
CA SER A 149 -5.77 -4.34 -7.29
C SER A 149 -5.65 -4.31 -5.77
N MET A 150 -6.54 -3.58 -5.09
CA MET A 150 -6.53 -3.43 -3.62
C MET A 150 -6.59 -4.79 -2.90
N ASN A 151 -7.44 -5.72 -3.36
CA ASN A 151 -7.51 -7.08 -2.81
C ASN A 151 -6.14 -7.80 -2.92
N PHE A 152 -5.47 -7.70 -4.08
CA PHE A 152 -4.14 -8.29 -4.29
C PHE A 152 -3.03 -7.58 -3.50
N VAL A 153 -3.10 -6.26 -3.34
CA VAL A 153 -2.18 -5.48 -2.48
C VAL A 153 -2.28 -5.97 -1.03
N MET A 154 -3.49 -6.07 -0.47
CA MET A 154 -3.71 -6.52 0.91
C MET A 154 -3.22 -7.97 1.14
N MET A 155 -3.54 -8.90 0.22
CA MET A 155 -3.06 -10.29 0.30
C MET A 155 -1.53 -10.40 0.10
N GLY A 156 -0.97 -9.55 -0.77
CA GLY A 156 0.46 -9.48 -1.06
C GLY A 156 1.27 -8.96 0.13
N ILE A 157 0.82 -7.87 0.76
CA ILE A 157 1.41 -7.29 1.98
C ILE A 157 1.53 -8.34 3.08
N ALA A 158 0.44 -9.03 3.42
CA ALA A 158 0.45 -10.06 4.45
C ALA A 158 1.44 -11.21 4.16
N THR A 159 1.53 -11.63 2.89
CA THR A 159 2.40 -12.73 2.45
C THR A 159 3.88 -12.34 2.42
N VAL A 160 4.21 -11.18 1.84
CA VAL A 160 5.59 -10.74 1.61
C VAL A 160 6.19 -10.12 2.87
N LEU A 161 5.53 -9.12 3.46
CA LEU A 161 6.05 -8.44 4.64
C LEU A 161 5.97 -9.35 5.87
N GLY A 162 4.86 -10.06 6.07
CA GLY A 162 4.72 -11.02 7.17
C GLY A 162 5.60 -12.26 7.01
N GLY A 163 5.48 -12.95 5.87
CA GLY A 163 6.11 -14.26 5.65
C GLY A 163 7.58 -14.22 5.25
N ILE A 164 8.01 -13.26 4.42
CA ILE A 164 9.37 -13.24 3.86
C ILE A 164 10.28 -12.29 4.65
N ILE A 165 9.80 -11.09 5.00
CA ILE A 165 10.63 -10.05 5.63
C ILE A 165 10.60 -10.15 7.17
N ALA A 166 9.41 -10.21 7.78
CA ALA A 166 9.28 -10.20 9.23
C ALA A 166 9.62 -11.54 9.89
N PHE A 167 9.39 -12.69 9.25
CA PHE A 167 9.68 -14.00 9.86
C PHE A 167 11.16 -14.20 10.21
N PRO A 168 12.16 -13.95 9.33
CA PRO A 168 13.58 -14.07 9.68
C PRO A 168 14.00 -13.15 10.84
N ILE A 169 13.45 -11.92 10.89
CA ILE A 169 13.72 -10.96 11.96
C ILE A 169 13.13 -11.47 13.28
N ASN A 170 11.87 -11.93 13.29
CA ASN A 170 11.24 -12.51 14.47
C ASN A 170 11.95 -13.79 14.95
N HIS A 171 12.40 -14.65 14.03
CA HIS A 171 13.22 -15.81 14.37
C HIS A 171 14.54 -15.41 15.05
N TRP A 172 15.23 -14.39 14.52
CA TRP A 172 16.46 -13.86 15.15
C TRP A 172 16.17 -13.25 16.53
N LEU A 173 15.10 -12.47 16.70
CA LEU A 173 14.70 -11.90 17.99
C LEU A 173 14.41 -12.99 19.03
N VAL A 174 13.71 -14.06 18.64
CA VAL A 174 13.44 -15.20 19.53
C VAL A 174 14.71 -15.97 19.86
N LYS A 175 15.56 -16.26 18.86
CA LYS A 175 16.84 -16.97 19.04
C LYS A 175 17.80 -16.24 19.99
N ASN A 176 17.78 -14.90 19.98
CA ASN A 176 18.60 -14.05 20.86
C ASN A 176 17.89 -13.67 22.18
N LYS A 177 16.73 -14.27 22.49
CA LYS A 177 15.92 -14.01 23.70
C LYS A 177 15.43 -12.55 23.86
N LEU A 178 15.40 -11.79 22.76
CA LEU A 178 14.86 -10.43 22.68
C LEU A 178 13.34 -10.40 22.49
N LYS A 179 12.76 -11.55 22.12
CA LYS A 179 11.32 -11.81 22.01
C LYS A 179 11.04 -13.25 22.44
N HIS A 180 9.83 -13.54 22.91
CA HIS A 180 9.39 -14.91 23.20
C HIS A 180 8.41 -15.41 22.12
N GLY A 181 8.32 -16.73 21.96
CA GLY A 181 7.23 -17.36 21.22
C GLY A 181 5.95 -17.44 22.07
N CYS A 182 5.06 -18.38 21.73
CA CYS A 182 3.94 -18.75 22.60
C CYS A 182 4.48 -19.34 23.90
N MET A 183 4.22 -18.66 25.02
CA MET A 183 4.38 -19.23 26.36
C MET A 183 3.04 -19.82 26.83
N THR A 184 3.05 -21.04 27.31
CA THR A 184 2.02 -21.53 28.23
C THR A 184 2.33 -20.99 29.62
N LEU A 185 1.39 -20.24 30.22
CA LEU A 185 1.58 -19.64 31.54
C LEU A 185 1.30 -20.67 32.66
N PRO A 186 2.18 -20.80 33.66
CA PRO A 186 1.81 -21.39 34.95
C PRO A 186 0.78 -20.49 35.65
N GLU A 187 -0.23 -21.10 36.28
CA GLU A 187 -1.43 -20.40 36.80
C GLU A 187 -1.13 -19.31 37.85
N ALA A 188 0.03 -19.37 38.51
CA ALA A 188 0.44 -18.46 39.58
C ALA A 188 0.39 -16.96 39.19
N ASN A 189 0.58 -16.63 37.91
CA ASN A 189 0.64 -15.23 37.46
C ASN A 189 -0.74 -14.56 37.28
N LEU A 190 -1.86 -15.30 37.37
CA LEU A 190 -3.21 -14.75 37.18
C LEU A 190 -3.56 -13.63 38.18
N LYS A 191 -2.95 -13.63 39.38
CA LYS A 191 -3.18 -12.58 40.39
C LYS A 191 -2.40 -11.28 40.17
N GLN A 192 -1.29 -11.32 39.42
CA GLN A 192 -0.40 -10.17 39.25
C GLN A 192 -0.77 -9.29 38.05
N ALA A 193 -1.67 -9.75 37.18
CA ALA A 193 -2.14 -9.02 36.00
C ALA A 193 -3.06 -7.82 36.30
N HIS A 194 -3.49 -7.62 37.57
CA HIS A 194 -4.51 -6.64 37.93
C HIS A 194 -3.99 -5.24 38.32
N GLU A 195 -2.69 -5.05 38.56
CA GLU A 195 -2.19 -3.85 39.27
C GLU A 195 -1.31 -2.88 38.44
N THR A 196 -0.95 -3.19 37.20
CA THR A 196 0.02 -2.36 36.43
C THR A 196 -0.50 -1.89 35.06
N LYS A 197 -1.23 -0.77 35.05
CA LYS A 197 -1.46 0.05 33.83
C LYS A 197 -0.45 1.20 33.76
N ALA A 198 0.56 1.13 32.88
CA ALA A 198 1.30 2.29 32.37
C ALA A 198 2.09 1.95 31.09
N HIS A 199 1.84 2.68 30.00
CA HIS A 199 2.67 2.74 28.77
C HIS A 199 3.60 3.98 28.83
N PRO A 200 4.58 4.23 27.91
CA PRO A 200 4.73 3.66 26.56
C PRO A 200 6.15 3.18 26.15
N ALA A 201 6.24 2.55 24.96
CA ALA A 201 7.49 2.21 24.26
C ALA A 201 7.35 2.44 22.73
N LYS A 202 8.47 2.55 21.99
CA LYS A 202 8.57 3.21 20.67
C LYS A 202 8.69 2.27 19.45
N SER A 203 8.08 2.69 18.33
CA SER A 203 8.61 2.77 16.92
C SER A 203 9.26 1.58 16.15
N ALA A 204 8.95 1.51 14.84
CA ALA A 204 9.85 1.20 13.68
C ALA A 204 10.29 -0.28 13.40
N GLU A 205 10.71 -0.78 12.21
CA GLU A 205 10.60 -0.54 10.71
C GLU A 205 11.60 -1.53 9.99
N GLU A 206 11.64 -1.87 8.67
CA GLU A 206 10.64 -2.13 7.60
C GLU A 206 11.33 -2.76 6.31
N GLU A 207 10.62 -2.86 5.16
CA GLU A 207 11.05 -2.55 3.76
C GLU A 207 11.61 -3.67 2.81
N LYS A 208 11.24 -3.67 1.48
CA LYS A 208 12.04 -3.89 0.19
C LYS A 208 11.23 -4.42 -1.06
N MET A 209 11.54 -4.27 -2.39
CA MET A 209 12.42 -3.39 -3.23
C MET A 209 12.44 -3.65 -4.81
N HIS A 210 12.20 -2.62 -5.68
CA HIS A 210 12.74 -2.29 -7.08
C HIS A 210 12.22 -2.82 -8.49
N VAL A 211 12.53 -2.08 -9.62
CA VAL A 211 12.10 -2.22 -11.10
C VAL A 211 13.11 -1.64 -12.18
N GLN A 212 12.79 -1.46 -13.52
CA GLN A 212 13.50 -0.63 -14.61
C GLN A 212 13.00 -0.79 -16.13
N HIS A 213 12.65 0.26 -16.94
CA HIS A 213 11.87 0.11 -18.24
C HIS A 213 11.76 1.28 -19.32
N LYS A 214 11.31 1.03 -20.61
CA LYS A 214 10.99 1.99 -21.76
C LYS A 214 10.13 1.33 -22.94
N ALA A 215 9.27 1.91 -23.85
CA ALA A 215 8.76 3.29 -24.18
C ALA A 215 7.75 3.46 -25.42
N ASP A 216 7.11 4.67 -25.65
CA ASP A 216 6.13 5.31 -26.68
C ASP A 216 4.56 5.47 -26.49
N GLU A 217 3.99 6.70 -26.54
CA GLU A 217 2.52 6.91 -26.42
C GLU A 217 1.69 6.72 -27.70
N HIS A 218 0.51 6.12 -27.54
CA HIS A 218 -0.62 6.11 -28.48
C HIS A 218 -1.92 6.23 -27.66
N HIS A 219 -3.01 6.69 -28.27
CA HIS A 219 -4.34 6.64 -27.65
C HIS A 219 -4.78 5.18 -27.42
N HIS A 220 -4.57 4.67 -26.21
CA HIS A 220 -5.00 3.33 -25.81
C HIS A 220 -6.51 3.30 -25.55
N GLU A 221 -7.29 2.76 -26.50
CA GLU A 221 -8.63 2.27 -26.19
C GLU A 221 -8.53 1.15 -25.15
N MET A 222 -9.17 1.36 -24.00
CA MET A 222 -9.18 0.40 -22.90
C MET A 222 -10.07 -0.80 -23.26
N GLY A 223 -9.46 -1.97 -23.48
CA GLY A 223 -10.18 -3.21 -23.73
C GLY A 223 -10.99 -3.66 -22.50
N GLU A 224 -12.32 -3.62 -22.60
CA GLU A 224 -13.20 -3.99 -21.48
C GLU A 224 -13.50 -5.49 -21.43
N LEU A 225 -13.21 -6.12 -20.29
CA LEU A 225 -13.72 -7.47 -20.02
C LEU A 225 -15.26 -7.46 -19.91
N PRO A 226 -15.98 -8.44 -20.47
CA PRO A 226 -17.44 -8.54 -20.32
C PRO A 226 -17.87 -8.53 -18.85
N LEU A 227 -18.99 -7.88 -18.52
CA LEU A 227 -19.45 -7.70 -17.13
C LEU A 227 -19.62 -9.02 -16.35
N LYS A 228 -20.01 -10.12 -17.03
CA LYS A 228 -20.03 -11.47 -16.43
C LYS A 228 -18.64 -11.96 -16.00
N THR A 229 -17.61 -11.63 -16.79
CA THR A 229 -16.21 -11.96 -16.52
C THR A 229 -15.64 -11.08 -15.40
N GLN A 230 -15.97 -9.77 -15.39
CA GLN A 230 -15.61 -8.87 -14.29
C GLN A 230 -16.17 -9.38 -12.95
N LEU A 231 -17.49 -9.60 -12.87
CA LEU A 231 -18.15 -10.12 -11.66
C LEU A 231 -17.57 -11.47 -11.21
N LYS A 232 -17.21 -12.36 -12.14
CA LYS A 232 -16.53 -13.62 -11.82
C LYS A 232 -15.19 -13.38 -11.12
N TYR A 233 -14.32 -12.53 -11.65
CA TYR A 233 -13.00 -12.30 -11.06
C TYR A 233 -13.10 -11.52 -9.73
N THR A 234 -13.97 -10.53 -9.61
CA THR A 234 -14.23 -9.83 -8.34
C THR A 234 -14.80 -10.76 -7.27
N GLY A 235 -15.72 -11.66 -7.64
CA GLY A 235 -16.23 -12.69 -6.74
C GLY A 235 -15.14 -13.65 -6.27
N ILE A 236 -14.20 -14.01 -7.16
CA ILE A 236 -13.04 -14.84 -6.81
C ILE A 236 -12.08 -14.10 -5.86
N THR A 237 -11.75 -12.82 -6.08
CA THR A 237 -10.81 -12.10 -5.19
C THR A 237 -11.37 -11.97 -3.78
N PHE A 238 -12.64 -11.61 -3.62
CA PHE A 238 -13.27 -11.59 -2.29
C PHE A 238 -13.40 -12.99 -1.67
N ALA A 239 -13.74 -14.02 -2.46
CA ALA A 239 -13.79 -15.39 -1.95
C ALA A 239 -12.43 -15.89 -1.46
N VAL A 240 -11.33 -15.55 -2.13
CA VAL A 240 -9.96 -15.88 -1.71
C VAL A 240 -9.60 -15.09 -0.44
N LEU A 241 -9.88 -13.79 -0.36
CA LEU A 241 -9.61 -12.99 0.85
C LEU A 241 -10.38 -13.54 2.06
N VAL A 242 -11.68 -13.82 1.91
CA VAL A 242 -12.50 -14.42 2.98
C VAL A 242 -11.99 -15.81 3.36
N LEU A 243 -11.57 -16.63 2.40
CA LEU A 243 -10.98 -17.96 2.66
C LEU A 243 -9.64 -17.86 3.41
N VAL A 244 -8.79 -16.88 3.10
CA VAL A 244 -7.56 -16.60 3.84
C VAL A 244 -7.90 -16.20 5.29
N VAL A 245 -8.85 -15.29 5.51
CA VAL A 245 -9.28 -14.88 6.85
C VAL A 245 -9.86 -16.07 7.65
N ILE A 246 -10.69 -16.91 7.03
CA ILE A 246 -11.25 -18.11 7.66
C ILE A 246 -10.14 -19.10 8.03
N ILE A 247 -9.20 -19.39 7.12
CA ILE A 247 -8.06 -20.27 7.41
C ILE A 247 -7.21 -19.72 8.56
N THR A 248 -6.93 -18.41 8.57
CA THR A 248 -6.21 -17.78 9.69
C THR A 248 -6.99 -17.95 11.01
N GLY A 249 -8.32 -17.76 11.00
CA GLY A 249 -9.19 -17.94 12.16
C GLY A 249 -9.37 -19.40 12.64
N LEU A 250 -9.01 -20.39 11.83
CA LEU A 250 -8.98 -21.81 12.22
C LEU A 250 -7.68 -22.19 12.96
N PHE A 251 -6.56 -21.52 12.65
CA PHE A 251 -5.26 -21.79 13.28
C PHE A 251 -4.89 -20.79 14.39
N VAL A 252 -5.48 -19.60 14.38
CA VAL A 252 -5.36 -18.59 15.44
C VAL A 252 -6.78 -18.32 15.98
N PRO A 253 -7.03 -18.44 17.30
CA PRO A 253 -8.34 -18.15 17.87
C PRO A 253 -8.60 -16.64 17.92
N ILE A 254 -8.93 -16.05 16.77
CA ILE A 254 -9.32 -14.65 16.63
C ILE A 254 -10.66 -14.47 17.34
N LYS A 255 -10.62 -13.90 18.54
CA LYS A 255 -11.80 -13.38 19.23
C LYS A 255 -11.98 -11.92 18.86
N PHE A 256 -13.12 -11.62 18.24
CA PHE A 256 -13.60 -10.27 17.94
C PHE A 256 -14.35 -9.68 19.14
#